data_AF-A0A949HZ15-F1
#
_entry.id   AF-A0A949HZ15-F1
#
_cell.length_a   1.000
_cell.length_b   1.000
_cell.length_c   1.000
_cell.angle_alpha   90.00
_cell.angle_beta   90.00
_cell.angle_gamma   90.00
#
_symmetry.space_group_name_H-M   'P 1'
#
loop_
_entity.id
_entity.type
_entity.pdbx_description
1 polymer ?
#
loop_
_entity_poly.entity_id
_entity_poly.type
_entity_poly.pdbx_seq_one_letter_code
_entity_poly.pdbx_strand_id
1 'polypeptide(L)'
;MCLPLSPQIEAAVAAGLSAQRIYQHLVVMHGFAGSYQAVKRFVRHLRRTQPEAFVRMEVAPGTEAQVDFGQGARVMVEGRRKRPHLFRVVLSHSPPA
;
A
#
# COMPACT_ATOMS: atom_id res chain seq x y z
N MET A 1 -14.59 9.89 19.05
CA MET A 1 -14.97 10.41 17.71
C MET A 1 -13.81 11.25 17.21
N CYS A 2 -13.31 10.98 16.00
CA CYS A 2 -12.15 11.68 15.40
C CYS A 2 -12.57 12.76 14.39
N LEU A 3 -13.87 13.12 14.37
CA LEU A 3 -14.52 13.92 13.33
C LEU A 3 -13.81 15.24 12.96
N PRO A 4 -13.26 16.05 13.89
CA PRO A 4 -12.62 17.30 13.48
C PRO A 4 -11.23 17.09 12.84
N LEU A 5 -10.61 15.91 13.00
CA LEU A 5 -9.25 15.62 12.52
C LEU A 5 -9.20 14.58 11.39
N SER A 6 -10.35 14.21 10.83
CA SER A 6 -10.45 13.34 9.66
C SER A 6 -9.52 13.75 8.50
N PRO A 7 -9.43 15.04 8.08
CA PRO A 7 -8.59 15.41 6.95
C PRO A 7 -7.09 15.25 7.22
N GLN A 8 -6.63 15.48 8.46
CA GLN A 8 -5.24 15.26 8.86
C GLN A 8 -4.90 13.77 8.86
N ILE A 9 -5.85 12.91 9.30
CA ILE A 9 -5.64 11.46 9.27
C ILE A 9 -5.63 10.95 7.83
N GLU A 10 -6.53 11.42 6.97
CA GLU A 10 -6.57 11.05 5.55
C GLU A 10 -5.29 11.43 4.82
N ALA A 11 -4.81 12.67 4.98
CA ALA A 11 -3.55 13.12 4.39
C ALA A 11 -2.35 12.30 4.88
N ALA A 12 -2.31 11.98 6.18
CA ALA A 12 -1.24 11.19 6.75
C ALA A 12 -1.28 9.71 6.32
N VAL A 13 -2.48 9.15 6.09
CA VAL A 13 -2.65 7.82 5.50
C VAL A 13 -2.21 7.80 4.04
N ALA A 14 -2.58 8.82 3.25
CA ALA A 14 -2.15 8.97 1.87
C ALA A 14 -0.62 9.11 1.75
N ALA A 15 0.01 9.77 2.73
CA ALA A 15 1.48 9.84 2.85
C ALA A 15 2.13 8.53 3.35
N GLY A 16 1.38 7.45 3.52
CA GLY A 16 1.89 6.13 3.91
C GLY A 16 2.27 5.98 5.39
N LEU A 17 1.90 6.94 6.25
CA LEU A 17 2.29 6.90 7.66
C LEU A 17 1.58 5.78 8.43
N SER A 18 2.27 5.25 9.44
CA SER A 18 1.69 4.25 10.34
C SER A 18 0.66 4.88 11.28
N ALA A 19 -0.36 4.13 11.69
CA ALA A 19 -1.38 4.62 12.62
C ALA A 19 -0.78 5.15 13.93
N GLN A 20 0.35 4.58 14.40
CA GLN A 20 1.07 5.06 15.57
C GLN A 20 1.69 6.44 15.33
N ARG A 21 2.33 6.65 14.17
CA ARG A 21 2.93 7.95 13.83
C ARG A 21 1.87 9.03 13.66
N ILE A 22 0.74 8.67 13.03
CA ILE A 22 -0.43 9.54 12.91
C ILE A 22 -0.92 9.95 14.31
N TYR A 23 -1.11 8.99 15.22
CA TYR A 23 -1.55 9.28 16.58
C TYR A 23 -0.60 10.21 17.34
N GLN A 24 0.71 9.95 17.28
CA GLN A 24 1.70 10.83 17.91
C GLN A 24 1.64 12.25 17.36
N HIS A 25 1.52 12.40 16.03
CA HIS A 25 1.41 13.70 15.39
C HIS A 25 0.13 14.44 15.81
N LEU A 26 -1.01 13.75 15.88
CA LEU A 26 -2.26 14.32 16.36
C LEU A 26 -2.16 14.80 17.82
N VAL A 27 -1.48 14.06 18.68
CA VAL A 27 -1.29 14.45 20.09
C VAL A 27 -0.38 15.68 20.18
N VAL A 28 0.76 15.66 19.48
CA VAL A 28 1.78 16.72 19.57
C VAL A 28 1.33 18.02 18.90
N MET A 29 0.75 17.94 17.69
CA MET A 29 0.45 19.13 16.88
C MET A 29 -0.98 19.65 17.09
N HIS A 30 -1.90 18.79 17.50
CA HIS A 30 -3.33 19.11 17.58
C HIS A 30 -3.95 18.86 18.95
N GLY A 31 -3.16 18.47 19.97
CA GLY A 31 -3.67 18.22 21.32
C GLY A 31 -4.75 17.13 21.37
N PHE A 32 -4.66 16.13 20.49
CA PHE A 32 -5.71 15.12 20.36
C PHE A 32 -5.90 14.32 21.66
N ALA A 33 -7.09 14.45 22.27
CA ALA A 33 -7.46 13.79 23.52
C ALA A 33 -8.14 12.40 23.31
N GLY A 34 -8.28 11.95 22.06
CA GLY A 34 -8.85 10.64 21.76
C GLY A 34 -7.85 9.50 21.95
N SER A 35 -8.34 8.26 21.88
CA SER A 35 -7.48 7.08 22.05
C SER A 35 -6.81 6.64 20.75
N TYR A 36 -5.63 6.05 20.87
CA TYR A 36 -4.94 5.39 19.76
C TYR A 36 -5.82 4.35 19.05
N GLN A 37 -6.66 3.62 19.78
CA GLN A 37 -7.56 2.61 19.19
C GLN A 37 -8.61 3.24 18.25
N ALA A 38 -9.06 4.46 18.54
CA ALA A 38 -9.97 5.18 17.65
C ALA A 38 -9.26 5.55 16.32
N VAL A 39 -8.02 6.04 16.40
CA VAL A 39 -7.19 6.34 15.22
C VAL A 39 -6.90 5.07 14.42
N LYS A 40 -6.47 4.00 15.09
CA LYS A 40 -6.19 2.71 14.45
C LYS A 40 -7.41 2.15 13.71
N ARG A 41 -8.60 2.23 14.30
CA ARG A 41 -9.85 1.79 13.67
C ARG A 41 -10.18 2.63 12.43
N PHE A 42 -10.03 3.95 12.53
CA PHE A 42 -10.29 4.88 11.44
C PHE A 42 -9.31 4.68 10.27
N VAL A 43 -8.00 4.60 10.55
CA VAL A 43 -6.96 4.31 9.55
C VAL A 43 -7.22 2.96 8.86
N ARG A 44 -7.60 1.93 9.61
CA ARG A 44 -7.96 0.63 9.03
C ARG A 44 -9.20 0.71 8.13
N HIS A 45 -10.18 1.53 8.48
CA HIS A 45 -11.35 1.74 7.63
C HIS A 45 -10.95 2.43 6.32
N LEU A 46 -10.19 3.53 6.40
CA LEU A 46 -9.69 4.25 5.22
C LEU A 46 -8.88 3.37 4.27
N ARG A 47 -7.95 2.57 4.79
CA ARG A 47 -7.15 1.65 3.96
C ARG A 47 -7.96 0.53 3.31
N ARG A 48 -9.15 0.22 3.84
CA ARG A 48 -10.05 -0.76 3.23
C ARG A 48 -10.96 -0.14 2.18
N THR A 49 -11.30 1.14 2.32
CA THR A 49 -12.16 1.87 1.38
C THR A 49 -11.38 2.57 0.26
N GLN A 50 -10.09 2.84 0.48
CA GLN A 50 -9.14 3.30 -0.53
C GLN A 50 -8.20 2.13 -0.86
N PRO A 51 -8.61 1.20 -1.75
CA PRO A 51 -7.63 0.28 -2.34
C PRO A 51 -6.52 1.11 -2.98
N GLU A 52 -5.26 0.65 -2.88
CA GLU A 52 -4.12 1.30 -3.52
C GLU A 52 -4.51 1.69 -4.94
N ALA A 53 -4.54 3.00 -5.19
CA ALA A 53 -4.77 3.49 -6.52
C ALA A 53 -3.62 2.97 -7.36
N PHE A 54 -3.88 1.97 -8.20
CA PHE A 54 -3.03 1.69 -9.34
C PHE A 54 -3.04 2.96 -10.19
N VAL A 55 -2.08 3.84 -9.95
CA VAL A 55 -1.86 5.01 -10.79
C VAL A 55 -1.36 4.45 -12.11
N ARG A 56 -2.22 4.46 -13.12
CA ARG A 56 -1.82 4.17 -14.48
C ARG A 56 -0.96 5.34 -14.94
N MET A 57 0.36 5.16 -14.89
CA MET A 57 1.30 6.07 -15.52
C MET A 57 1.12 5.89 -17.04
N GLU A 58 0.48 6.85 -17.70
CA GLU A 58 0.37 6.85 -19.16
C GLU A 58 1.74 7.20 -19.76
N VAL A 59 2.50 6.17 -20.11
CA VAL A 59 3.77 6.30 -20.86
C VAL A 59 3.53 5.86 -22.30
N ALA A 60 4.15 6.55 -23.26
CA ALA A 60 4.11 6.18 -24.66
C ALA A 60 4.62 4.73 -24.87
N PRO A 61 3.98 3.94 -25.76
CA PRO A 61 4.35 2.54 -25.97
C PRO A 61 5.83 2.40 -26.33
N GLY A 62 6.54 1.52 -25.61
CA GLY A 62 7.94 1.16 -25.90
C GLY A 62 9.03 1.94 -25.14
N THR A 63 8.67 2.89 -24.26
CA THR A 63 9.68 3.71 -23.54
C THR A 63 10.12 3.10 -22.21
N GLU A 64 9.23 2.42 -21.48
CA GLU A 64 9.54 1.83 -20.17
C GLU A 64 8.83 0.47 -19.98
N ALA A 65 9.51 -0.45 -19.31
CA ALA A 65 9.00 -1.76 -18.93
C ALA A 65 9.26 -2.00 -17.43
N GLN A 66 8.26 -2.47 -16.70
CA GLN A 66 8.44 -2.90 -15.33
C GLN A 66 8.96 -4.35 -15.32
N VAL A 67 10.09 -4.56 -14.65
CA VAL A 67 10.70 -5.88 -14.48
C VAL A 67 10.61 -6.27 -13.01
N ASP A 68 9.79 -7.27 -12.71
CA ASP A 68 9.70 -7.86 -11.38
C ASP A 68 10.47 -9.18 -11.35
N PHE A 69 11.35 -9.36 -10.36
CA PHE A 69 12.00 -10.63 -10.07
C PHE A 69 11.51 -11.15 -8.72
N GLY A 70 11.02 -12.40 -8.68
CA GLY A 70 10.42 -12.98 -7.50
C GLY A 70 10.76 -14.46 -7.34
N GLN A 71 10.47 -14.99 -6.16
CA GLN A 71 10.48 -16.44 -5.93
C GLN A 71 9.04 -16.93 -5.84
N GLY A 72 8.69 -17.90 -6.69
CA GLY A 72 7.39 -18.54 -6.65
C GLY A 72 7.20 -19.45 -5.44
N ALA A 73 5.98 -19.96 -5.28
CA ALA A 73 5.67 -20.96 -4.27
C ALA A 73 6.54 -22.22 -4.44
N ARG A 74 6.73 -22.98 -3.37
CA ARG A 74 7.54 -24.21 -3.41
C ARG A 74 6.87 -25.23 -4.35
N VAL A 75 7.58 -25.64 -5.38
CA VAL A 75 7.14 -26.69 -6.32
C VAL A 75 8.00 -27.94 -6.16
N MET A 76 7.40 -29.09 -6.44
CA MET A 76 8.12 -30.37 -6.48
C MET A 76 8.75 -30.54 -7.85
N VAL A 77 10.08 -30.64 -7.91
CA VAL A 77 10.84 -30.93 -9.13
C VAL A 77 11.74 -32.11 -8.83
N GLU A 78 11.55 -33.22 -9.56
CA GLU A 78 12.36 -34.45 -9.42
C GLU A 78 12.44 -34.95 -7.96
N GLY A 79 11.30 -34.97 -7.26
CA GLY A 79 11.23 -35.42 -5.86
C GLY A 79 11.82 -34.44 -4.83
N ARG A 80 12.34 -33.27 -5.24
CA ARG A 80 12.88 -32.24 -4.35
C ARG A 80 12.02 -30.97 -4.37
N ARG A 81 11.77 -30.38 -3.20
CA ARG A 81 11.06 -29.08 -3.08
C ARG A 81 11.99 -27.94 -3.48
N LYS A 82 11.78 -27.34 -4.65
CA LYS A 82 12.52 -26.17 -5.13
C LYS A 82 11.64 -24.92 -5.09
N ARG A 83 12.24 -23.74 -4.87
CA ARG A 83 11.59 -22.45 -5.06
C ARG A 83 11.95 -21.95 -6.45
N PRO A 84 11.00 -21.84 -7.38
CA PRO A 84 11.29 -21.37 -8.73
C PRO A 84 11.54 -19.87 -8.67
N HIS A 85 12.49 -19.39 -9.47
CA HIS A 85 12.65 -17.96 -9.72
C HIS A 85 11.69 -17.56 -10.83
N LEU A 86 10.97 -16.46 -10.62
CA LEU A 86 10.00 -15.88 -11.54
C LEU A 86 10.55 -14.54 -12.02
N PHE A 87 10.62 -14.39 -13.33
CA PHE A 87 10.98 -13.13 -13.99
C PHE A 87 9.75 -12.68 -14.78
N ARG A 88 9.16 -11.55 -14.39
CA ARG A 88 7.96 -11.00 -15.02
C ARG A 88 8.31 -9.65 -15.60
N VAL A 89 8.05 -9.49 -16.89
CA VAL A 89 8.18 -8.20 -17.58
C VAL A 89 6.79 -7.77 -18.01
N VAL A 90 6.38 -6.59 -17.60
CA VAL A 90 5.13 -5.97 -18.02
C VAL A 90 5.45 -4.66 -18.73
N LEU A 91 4.94 -4.53 -19.95
CA LEU A 91 5.05 -3.28 -20.69
C LEU A 91 3.97 -2.32 -20.20
N SER A 92 4.35 -1.07 -19.90
CA SER A 92 3.46 -0.06 -19.29
C SER A 92 2.21 0.28 -20.13
N HIS A 93 2.14 -0.18 -21.39
CA HIS A 93 1.03 0.07 -22.31
C HIS A 93 0.03 -1.10 -22.46
N SER A 94 0.21 -2.25 -21.77
CA SER A 94 -0.74 -3.36 -21.87
C SER A 94 -1.82 -3.31 -20.78
N PRO A 95 -3.13 -3.36 -21.11
CA PRO A 95 -4.17 -3.56 -20.10
C PRO A 95 -4.09 -4.99 -19.52
N PRO A 96 -4.39 -5.20 -18.23
CA PRO A 96 -4.46 -6.54 -17.66
C PRO A 96 -5.67 -7.30 -18.27
N ALA A 97 -5.43 -8.52 -18.73
CA ALA A 97 -6.45 -9.50 -19.08
C ALA A 97 -6.93 -10.25 -17.83
#